data_AF-A0A1C3PFS8-F1
#
_entry.id   AF-A0A1C3PFS8-F1
#
_cell.length_a   1.000
_cell.length_b   1.000
_cell.length_c   1.000
_cell.angle_alpha   90.00
_cell.angle_beta   90.00
_cell.angle_gamma   90.00
#
_symmetry.space_group_name_H-M   'P 1'
#
loop_
_entity.id
_entity.type
_entity.pdbx_description
1 polymer ?
#
loop_
_entity_poly.entity_id
_entity_poly.type
_entity_poly.pdbx_seq_one_letter_code
_entity_poly.pdbx_strand_id
1 'polypeptide(L)'
;MAAATVTADELRALSGQDLVDKLREAKEELFNLRFQAATGQLTNNHRLQVVRRDIARIYTVLRERELGLADDPELVETGVAVVADDAEQLQTATQAERA
;
A
#
# COMPACT_ATOMS: atom_id res chain seq x y z
N MET A 1 6.95 16.95 23.31
CA MET A 1 5.65 16.34 22.93
C MET A 1 5.93 15.25 21.91
N ALA A 2 5.46 14.03 22.17
CA ALA A 2 5.66 12.87 21.31
C ALA A 2 5.06 13.16 19.92
N ALA A 3 5.90 13.23 18.89
CA ALA A 3 5.40 13.25 17.53
C ALA A 3 4.78 11.88 17.28
N ALA A 4 3.47 11.83 17.08
CA ALA A 4 2.75 10.61 16.73
C ALA A 4 3.44 10.00 15.51
N THR A 5 4.08 8.85 15.74
CA THR A 5 4.71 8.05 14.70
C THR A 5 3.66 7.04 14.29
N VAL A 6 3.38 6.96 12.98
CA VAL A 6 2.39 5.99 12.51
C VAL A 6 2.96 4.60 12.78
N THR A 7 2.26 3.83 13.61
CA THR A 7 2.71 2.49 14.00
C THR A 7 2.45 1.50 12.87
N ALA A 8 3.25 0.44 12.79
CA ALA A 8 3.07 -0.57 11.74
C ALA A 8 1.69 -1.24 11.83
N ASP A 9 1.17 -1.41 13.04
CA ASP A 9 -0.12 -2.05 13.27
C ASP A 9 -1.29 -1.18 12.77
N GLU A 10 -1.22 0.13 12.97
CA GLU A 10 -2.17 1.09 12.40
C GLU A 10 -2.15 1.08 10.87
N LEU A 11 -0.97 0.91 10.25
CA LEU A 11 -0.87 0.84 8.79
C LEU A 11 -1.46 -0.45 8.23
N ARG A 12 -1.26 -1.59 8.91
CA ARG A 12 -1.83 -2.87 8.47
C ARG A 12 -3.35 -2.90 8.55
N ALA A 13 -3.95 -2.16 9.49
CA ALA A 13 -5.41 -2.07 9.64
C ALA A 13 -6.12 -1.24 8.55
N LEU A 14 -5.39 -0.46 7.75
CA LEU A 14 -5.97 0.41 6.71
C LEU A 14 -6.22 -0.33 5.40
N SER A 15 -7.13 0.17 4.56
CA SER A 15 -7.32 -0.36 3.21
C SER A 15 -6.10 -0.08 2.31
N GLY A 16 -6.01 -0.78 1.18
CA GLY A 16 -4.93 -0.55 0.20
C GLY A 16 -4.97 0.86 -0.37
N GLN A 17 -6.18 1.39 -0.61
CA GLN A 17 -6.38 2.76 -1.11
C GLN A 17 -5.99 3.81 -0.06
N ASP A 18 -6.38 3.64 1.19
CA ASP A 18 -6.01 4.56 2.28
C ASP A 18 -4.49 4.63 2.49
N LEU A 19 -3.77 3.50 2.31
CA LEU A 19 -2.31 3.50 2.36
C LEU A 19 -1.69 4.33 1.24
N VAL A 20 -2.23 4.26 0.03
CA VAL A 20 -1.76 5.05 -1.11
C VAL A 20 -2.02 6.54 -0.88
N ASP A 21 -3.16 6.91 -0.31
CA ASP A 21 -3.47 8.30 -0.02
C ASP A 21 -2.60 8.86 1.11
N LYS A 22 -2.39 8.11 2.19
CA LYS A 22 -1.41 8.48 3.24
C LYS A 22 0.01 8.61 2.69
N LEU A 23 0.39 7.77 1.72
CA LEU A 23 1.68 7.88 1.05
C LEU A 23 1.83 9.20 0.28
N ARG A 24 0.76 9.68 -0.37
CA ARG A 24 0.75 10.97 -1.07
C ARG A 24 0.91 12.12 -0.10
N GLU A 25 0.10 12.14 0.97
CA GLU A 25 0.18 13.16 2.02
C GLU A 25 1.58 13.23 2.64
N ALA A 26 2.17 12.09 2.99
CA ALA A 26 3.51 12.04 3.58
C ALA A 26 4.61 12.54 2.61
N LYS A 27 4.45 12.32 1.30
CA LYS A 27 5.38 12.85 0.28
C LYS A 27 5.27 14.35 0.12
N GLU A 28 4.06 14.89 0.13
CA GLU A 28 3.83 16.34 0.11
C GLU A 28 4.41 17.01 1.36
N GLU A 29 4.19 16.42 2.54
CA GLU A 29 4.80 16.89 3.78
C GLU A 29 6.33 16.88 3.68
N LEU A 30 6.93 15.80 3.17
CA LEU A 30 8.38 15.70 2.99
C LEU A 30 8.91 16.78 2.02
N PHE A 31 8.18 17.08 0.95
CA PHE A 31 8.54 18.13 0.01
C PHE A 31 8.55 19.50 0.68
N ASN A 32 7.48 19.82 1.43
CA ASN A 32 7.36 21.07 2.17
C ASN A 32 8.47 21.21 3.23
N LEU A 33 8.77 20.14 3.97
CA LEU A 33 9.85 20.14 4.96
C LEU A 33 11.23 20.31 4.34
N ARG A 34 11.47 19.73 3.15
CA ARG A 34 12.72 19.94 2.40
C ARG A 34 12.84 21.37 1.90
N PHE A 35 11.73 21.97 1.46
CA PHE A 35 11.70 23.38 1.06
C PHE A 35 12.03 24.30 2.25
N GLN A 36 11.39 24.07 3.40
CA GLN A 36 11.68 24.81 4.64
C GLN A 36 13.12 24.59 5.16
N ALA A 37 13.67 23.39 4.97
CA ALA A 37 15.07 23.09 5.30
C ALA A 37 16.03 23.89 4.42
N ALA A 38 15.74 24.02 3.13
CA ALA A 38 16.55 24.79 2.19
C ALA A 38 16.50 26.30 2.46
N THR A 39 15.36 26.83 2.93
CA THR A 39 15.22 28.25 3.32
C THR A 39 15.76 28.55 4.72
N GLY A 40 16.18 27.53 5.47
CA GLY A 40 16.69 27.67 6.84
C GLY A 40 15.63 28.03 7.89
N GLN A 41 14.34 27.98 7.53
CA GLN A 41 13.22 28.30 8.43
C GLN A 41 12.66 27.06 9.15
N LEU A 42 13.32 25.91 9.00
CA LEU A 42 12.85 24.66 9.59
C LEU A 42 13.03 24.66 11.11
N THR A 43 11.91 24.71 11.84
CA THR A 43 11.88 24.70 13.30
C THR A 43 12.11 23.31 13.89
N ASN A 44 11.70 22.24 13.18
CA ASN A 44 11.76 20.86 13.68
C ASN A 44 12.46 19.90 12.71
N ASN A 45 13.78 19.77 12.86
CA ASN A 45 14.60 18.83 12.08
C ASN A 45 14.22 17.36 12.30
N HIS A 46 13.70 17.00 13.48
CA HIS A 46 13.32 15.62 13.78
C HIS A 46 12.13 15.16 12.93
N ARG A 47 11.21 16.07 12.57
CA ARG A 47 10.04 15.73 11.74
C ARG A 47 10.44 15.17 10.37
N LEU A 48 11.51 15.69 9.77
CA LEU A 48 12.02 15.20 8.49
C LEU A 48 12.52 13.74 8.56
N GLN A 49 13.04 13.31 9.72
CA GLN A 49 13.40 11.91 9.93
C GLN A 49 12.16 11.03 10.17
N VAL A 50 11.17 11.54 10.90
CA VAL A 50 9.90 10.84 11.15
C VAL A 50 9.16 10.57 9.85
N VAL A 51 8.92 11.60 9.03
CA VAL A 51 8.20 11.46 7.75
C VAL A 51 8.90 10.48 6.80
N ARG A 52 10.25 10.48 6.76
CA ARG A 52 11.00 9.47 5.98
C ARG A 52 10.76 8.04 6.46
N ARG A 53 10.70 7.82 7.78
CA ARG A 53 10.39 6.50 8.35
C ARG A 53 8.95 6.10 8.07
N ASP A 54 8.02 7.02 8.15
CA ASP A 54 6.60 6.75 7.91
C ASP A 54 6.38 6.32 6.44
N ILE A 55 7.00 7.02 5.48
CA ILE A 55 7.01 6.61 4.06
C ILE A 55 7.59 5.20 3.89
N ALA A 56 8.71 4.89 4.54
CA ALA A 56 9.33 3.57 4.46
C ALA A 56 8.41 2.48 5.01
N ARG A 57 7.71 2.72 6.14
CA ARG A 57 6.74 1.76 6.70
C ARG A 57 5.54 1.52 5.78
N ILE A 58 5.04 2.57 5.13
CA ILE A 58 3.93 2.42 4.17
C ILE A 58 4.37 1.54 2.99
N TYR A 59 5.58 1.78 2.45
CA TYR A 59 6.12 0.94 1.38
C TYR A 59 6.32 -0.52 1.80
N THR A 60 6.77 -0.79 3.03
CA THR A 60 6.92 -2.17 3.50
C THR A 60 5.57 -2.87 3.59
N VAL A 61 4.53 -2.22 4.10
CA VAL A 61 3.20 -2.83 4.20
C VAL A 61 2.59 -3.07 2.81
N LEU A 62 2.73 -2.12 1.89
CA LEU A 62 2.30 -2.32 0.49
C LEU A 62 3.03 -3.52 -0.15
N ARG A 63 4.33 -3.66 0.10
CA ARG A 63 5.10 -4.79 -0.42
C ARG A 63 4.74 -6.12 0.24
N GLU A 64 4.48 -6.13 1.54
CA GLU A 64 3.99 -7.31 2.27
C GLU A 64 2.66 -7.79 1.67
N ARG A 65 1.76 -6.87 1.31
CA ARG A 65 0.48 -7.16 0.63
C ARG A 65 0.67 -7.73 -0.77
N GLU A 66 1.53 -7.13 -1.59
CA GLU A 66 1.89 -7.65 -2.92
C GLU A 66 2.44 -9.09 -2.87
N LEU A 67 3.14 -9.44 -1.79
CA LEU A 67 3.72 -10.76 -1.56
C LEU A 67 2.76 -11.75 -0.87
N GLY A 68 1.52 -11.33 -0.56
CA GLY A 68 0.53 -12.16 0.13
C GLY A 68 0.87 -12.46 1.59
N LEU A 69 1.73 -11.66 2.22
CA LEU A 69 2.18 -11.83 3.60
C LEU A 69 1.33 -11.05 4.61
N ALA A 70 0.51 -10.12 4.14
CA ALA A 70 -0.37 -9.29 4.97
C ALA A 70 -1.79 -9.32 4.42
N ASP A 71 -2.76 -9.53 5.32
CA ASP A 71 -4.19 -9.57 4.99
C ASP A 71 -4.67 -8.17 4.60
N ASP A 72 -5.01 -7.99 3.32
CA ASP A 72 -5.72 -6.80 2.84
C ASP A 72 -7.21 -6.92 3.20
N PRO A 73 -7.76 -6.10 4.10
CA PRO A 73 -9.15 -6.25 4.52
C PRO A 73 -10.16 -6.06 3.37
N GLU A 74 -9.81 -5.34 2.30
CA GLU A 74 -10.65 -5.20 1.10
C GLU A 74 -10.65 -6.44 0.18
N LEU A 75 -9.54 -7.20 0.13
CA LEU A 75 -9.45 -8.43 -0.65
C LEU A 75 -10.15 -9.62 0.04
N VAL A 76 -10.56 -9.45 1.30
CA VAL A 76 -11.37 -10.44 2.02
C VAL A 76 -12.85 -10.36 1.63
N GLU A 77 -13.34 -9.18 1.23
CA GLU A 77 -14.72 -8.98 0.76
C GLU A 77 -14.90 -9.37 -0.72
N THR A 78 -13.83 -9.29 -1.53
CA THR A 78 -13.82 -9.72 -2.92
C THR A 78 -13.00 -11.00 -3.05
N GLY A 79 -13.69 -12.14 -2.98
CA GLY A 79 -13.09 -13.48 -2.90
C GLY A 79 -11.87 -13.71 -3.79
N VAL A 80 -10.92 -14.46 -3.23
CA VAL A 80 -9.75 -15.08 -3.87
C VAL A 80 -9.96 -15.33 -5.36
N ALA A 81 -9.30 -14.53 -6.20
CA ALA A 81 -9.28 -14.70 -7.64
C ALA A 81 -7.91 -14.34 -8.23
N VAL A 82 -6.83 -14.99 -7.79
CA VAL A 82 -5.56 -15.14 -8.54
C VAL A 82 -4.67 -16.14 -7.75
N VAL A 83 -4.10 -17.24 -8.27
CA VAL A 83 -3.74 -17.71 -9.63
C VAL A 83 -3.65 -19.25 -9.64
N ALA A 84 -3.89 -19.86 -10.82
CA ALA A 84 -3.76 -21.27 -11.26
C ALA A 84 -5.12 -21.99 -11.30
N ASP A 85 -5.71 -22.37 -12.45
CA ASP A 85 -5.16 -22.93 -13.69
C ASP A 85 -5.83 -22.34 -14.95
N ASP A 86 -5.02 -21.81 -15.86
CA ASP A 86 -5.40 -21.59 -17.26
C ASP A 86 -5.42 -22.94 -18.00
N ALA A 87 -6.52 -23.72 -17.98
CA ALA A 87 -6.56 -24.94 -18.79
C ALA A 87 -7.89 -25.61 -19.17
N GLU A 88 -9.11 -25.09 -18.96
CA GLU A 88 -10.32 -25.88 -19.33
C GLU A 88 -11.46 -25.10 -20.02
N GLN A 89 -11.16 -24.47 -21.15
CA GLN A 89 -12.22 -23.95 -22.04
C GLN A 89 -12.01 -24.32 -23.52
N LEU A 90 -11.84 -25.60 -23.86
CA LEU A 90 -11.84 -26.03 -25.27
C LEU A 90 -12.48 -27.40 -25.60
N GLN A 91 -13.25 -28.06 -24.71
CA GLN A 91 -13.76 -29.42 -25.01
C GLN A 91 -15.29 -29.58 -25.20
N THR A 92 -16.11 -28.53 -25.11
CA THR A 92 -17.57 -28.66 -25.29
C THR A 92 -18.10 -28.32 -26.68
N ALA A 93 -17.25 -27.90 -27.62
CA ALA A 93 -17.71 -27.49 -28.97
C ALA A 93 -17.76 -28.60 -30.03
N THR A 94 -17.22 -29.80 -29.77
CA THR A 94 -17.18 -30.91 -30.77
C THR A 94 -18.22 -32.01 -30.56
N GLN A 95 -19.23 -31.81 -29.70
CA GLN A 95 -20.34 -32.77 -29.52
C GLN A 95 -21.66 -32.37 -30.20
N ALA A 96 -21.73 -31.22 -30.87
CA ALA A 96 -22.95 -30.75 -31.53
C ALA A 96 -23.06 -31.11 -33.03
N GLU A 97 -22.08 -31.83 -33.61
CA GLU A 97 -22.06 -32.16 -35.05
C GLU A 97 -22.50 -33.59 -35.40
N ARG A 98 -23.15 -34.31 -34.47
CA ARG A 98 -23.72 -35.65 -34.75
C ARG A 98 -25.18 -35.79 -34.27
N ALA A 99 -26.06 -34.94 -34.79
CA ALA A 99 -27.49 -35.19 -34.83
C ALA A 99 -28.05 -34.78 -36.19
#